data_AF-A0A6I5NCA4-F1
#
_entry.id   AF-A0A6I5NCA4-F1
#
_cell.length_a   1.000
_cell.length_b   1.000
_cell.length_c   1.000
_cell.angle_alpha   90.00
_cell.angle_beta   90.00
_cell.angle_gamma   90.00
#
_symmetry.space_group_name_H-M   'P 1'
#
loop_
_entity.id
_entity.type
_entity.pdbx_description
1 polymer ?
#
loop_
_entity_poly.entity_id
_entity_poly.type
_entity_poly.pdbx_seq_one_letter_code
_entity_poly.pdbx_strand_id
1 'polypeptide(L)'
;PTSTLRWDELLFSEGGARIVVSVAAAQIADWERYVSEQLALSWQLLGTVGGSELALRTADQQLIQLSLTQIAETWRYAIERALAD
;
A
#
# COMPACT_ATOMS: atom_id res chain seq x y z
N PRO A 1 20.82 -18.83 -4.93
CA PRO A 1 19.38 -19.06 -4.74
C PRO A 1 18.64 -17.72 -4.85
N THR A 2 18.07 -17.45 -6.02
CA THR A 2 17.23 -16.26 -6.24
C THR A 2 15.95 -16.48 -5.46
N SER A 3 15.80 -15.81 -4.32
CA SER A 3 14.54 -15.81 -3.60
C SER A 3 13.50 -15.16 -4.52
N THR A 4 12.64 -15.96 -5.12
CA THR A 4 11.46 -15.47 -5.83
C THR A 4 10.59 -14.78 -4.79
N LEU A 5 10.58 -13.44 -4.82
CA LEU A 5 9.82 -12.66 -3.86
C LEU A 5 8.33 -13.06 -3.94
N ARG A 6 7.76 -13.50 -2.82
CA ARG A 6 6.33 -13.83 -2.70
C ARG A 6 5.54 -12.54 -2.56
N TRP A 7 5.17 -11.95 -3.70
CA TRP A 7 4.38 -10.72 -3.72
C TRP A 7 3.05 -10.87 -2.98
N ASP A 8 2.46 -12.06 -3.00
CA ASP A 8 1.27 -12.37 -2.23
C ASP A 8 1.51 -12.23 -0.71
N GLU A 9 2.63 -12.73 -0.19
CA GLU A 9 2.98 -12.58 1.22
C GLU A 9 3.24 -11.12 1.58
N LEU A 10 3.94 -10.38 0.72
CA LEU A 10 4.22 -8.96 0.97
C LEU A 10 2.94 -8.11 0.96
N LEU A 11 2.05 -8.34 -0.01
CA LEU A 11 0.86 -7.52 -0.22
C LEU A 11 -0.32 -7.89 0.68
N PHE A 12 -0.41 -9.15 1.13
CA PHE A 12 -1.57 -9.66 1.88
C PHE A 12 -1.23 -10.23 3.27
N SER A 13 0.00 -10.07 3.76
CA SER A 13 0.34 -10.47 5.14
C SER A 13 -0.33 -9.59 6.19
N GLU A 14 -0.67 -10.18 7.33
CA GLU A 14 -1.27 -9.52 8.49
C GLU A 14 -0.27 -9.36 9.67
N GLY A 15 0.99 -9.02 9.37
CA GLY A 15 1.97 -8.65 10.39
C GLY A 15 1.55 -7.42 11.22
N GLY A 16 1.67 -7.52 12.54
CA GLY A 16 1.41 -6.43 13.49
C GLY A 16 2.47 -5.33 13.46
N ALA A 17 2.23 -4.26 14.23
CA ALA A 17 3.15 -3.12 14.38
C ALA A 17 3.55 -2.41 13.07
N ARG A 18 2.67 -2.43 12.05
CA ARG A 18 2.84 -1.70 10.79
C ARG A 18 1.78 -0.63 10.68
N ILE A 19 2.19 0.58 10.31
CA ILE A 19 1.30 1.70 10.04
C ILE A 19 1.64 2.30 8.68
N VAL A 20 0.64 2.88 8.02
CA VAL A 20 0.81 3.67 6.79
C VAL A 20 0.38 5.09 7.12
N VAL A 21 1.23 6.06 6.77
CA VAL A 21 0.98 7.47 7.05
C VAL A 21 1.06 8.26 5.75
N SER A 22 0.18 9.25 5.59
CA SER A 22 0.29 10.26 4.55
C SER A 22 0.81 11.55 5.17
N VAL A 23 1.82 12.14 4.55
CA VAL A 23 2.50 13.35 5.05
C VAL A 23 2.27 14.49 4.08
N ALA A 24 1.92 15.67 4.60
CA ALA A 24 1.78 16.86 3.77
C ALA A 24 3.12 17.20 3.11
N ALA A 25 3.10 17.65 1.85
CA ALA A 25 4.33 17.92 1.09
C ALA A 25 5.32 18.84 1.83
N ALA A 26 4.81 19.84 2.53
CA ALA A 26 5.61 20.78 3.31
C ALA A 26 6.36 20.14 4.52
N GLN A 27 5.95 18.95 4.97
CA GLN A 27 6.49 18.27 6.14
C GLN A 27 7.35 17.05 5.81
N ILE A 28 7.48 16.68 4.53
CA ILE A 28 8.19 15.45 4.12
C ILE A 28 9.63 15.45 4.63
N ALA A 29 10.37 16.54 4.46
CA ALA A 29 11.78 16.62 4.87
C ALA A 29 11.96 16.45 6.39
N ASP A 30 11.10 17.09 7.19
CA ASP A 30 11.13 16.96 8.65
C ASP A 30 10.71 15.56 9.10
N TRP A 31 9.71 14.98 8.43
CA TRP A 31 9.27 13.61 8.68
C TRP A 31 10.36 12.58 8.40
N GLU A 32 10.98 12.62 7.22
CA GLU A 32 12.04 11.68 6.80
C GLU A 32 13.23 11.72 7.75
N ARG A 33 13.63 12.92 8.19
CA ARG A 33 14.66 13.09 9.21
C ARG A 33 14.26 12.43 10.52
N TYR A 34 13.06 12.73 11.03
CA TYR A 34 12.56 12.15 12.27
C TYR A 34 12.50 10.61 12.21
N VAL A 35 11.90 10.03 11.17
CA VAL A 35 11.78 8.56 11.08
C VAL A 35 13.12 7.88 10.85
N SER A 36 14.07 8.52 10.15
CA SER A 36 15.41 7.98 9.99
C SER A 36 16.15 7.89 11.33
N GLU A 37 15.98 8.88 12.21
CA GLU A 37 16.57 8.89 13.54
C GLU A 37 15.91 7.87 14.48
N GLN A 38 14.58 7.74 14.44
CA GLN A 38 13.83 6.92 15.40
C GLN A 38 13.67 5.46 14.98
N LEU A 39 13.56 5.18 13.68
CA LEU A 39 13.21 3.85 13.16
C LEU A 39 14.33 3.20 12.35
N ALA A 40 15.45 3.89 12.13
CA ALA A 40 16.56 3.40 11.32
C ALA A 40 16.09 2.85 9.95
N LEU A 41 16.18 1.54 9.74
CA LEU A 41 15.77 0.85 8.50
C LEU A 41 14.34 0.31 8.51
N SER A 42 13.57 0.57 9.58
CA SER A 42 12.19 0.06 9.75
C SER A 42 11.12 0.98 9.16
N TRP A 43 11.46 1.77 8.13
CA TRP A 43 10.50 2.61 7.40
C TRP A 43 10.85 2.65 5.90
N GLN A 44 9.86 2.99 5.08
CA GLN A 44 10.06 3.20 3.64
C GLN A 44 9.01 4.17 3.08
N LEU A 45 9.40 4.93 2.05
CA LEU A 45 8.47 5.70 1.24
C LEU A 45 7.76 4.75 0.25
N LEU A 46 6.43 4.67 0.35
CA LEU A 46 5.64 3.81 -0.54
C LEU A 46 5.20 4.51 -1.83
N GLY A 47 5.01 5.83 -1.81
CA GLY A 47 4.55 6.59 -2.97
C GLY A 47 3.85 7.90 -2.61
N THR A 48 2.90 8.30 -3.46
CA THR A 48 2.14 9.55 -3.33
C THR A 48 0.65 9.29 -3.33
N VAL A 49 -0.13 10.21 -2.77
CA VAL A 49 -1.60 10.13 -2.73
C VAL A 49 -2.18 11.04 -3.81
N GLY A 50 -3.15 10.53 -4.57
CA GLY A 50 -3.89 11.27 -5.59
C GLY A 50 -4.51 10.36 -6.63
N GLY A 51 -5.19 10.95 -7.62
CA GLY A 51 -5.81 10.23 -8.72
C GLY A 51 -7.06 9.44 -8.34
N SER A 52 -7.47 8.54 -9.24
CA SER A 52 -8.69 7.72 -9.12
C SER A 52 -8.40 6.21 -9.15
N GLU A 53 -7.15 5.82 -8.96
CA GLU A 53 -6.68 4.43 -9.07
C GLU A 53 -5.72 4.07 -7.94
N LEU A 54 -5.73 2.79 -7.55
CA LEU A 54 -4.65 2.17 -6.79
C LEU A 54 -3.67 1.53 -7.77
N ALA A 55 -2.46 2.09 -7.85
CA ALA A 55 -1.38 1.56 -8.68
C ALA A 55 -0.20 1.10 -7.81
N LEU A 56 0.09 -0.20 -7.83
CA LEU A 56 1.27 -0.79 -7.21
C LEU A 56 2.20 -1.30 -8.29
N ARG A 57 3.46 -0.85 -8.24
CA ARG A 57 4.50 -1.22 -9.21
C ARG A 57 5.83 -1.45 -8.50
N THR A 58 6.64 -2.31 -9.09
CA THR A 58 8.06 -2.43 -8.79
C THR A 58 8.86 -1.71 -9.88
N ALA A 59 10.19 -1.78 -9.82
CA ALA A 59 11.04 -1.28 -10.89
C ALA A 59 10.74 -1.95 -12.25
N ASP A 60 10.34 -3.23 -12.23
CA ASP A 60 10.30 -4.08 -13.43
C ASP A 60 8.89 -4.51 -13.84
N GLN A 61 7.88 -4.32 -12.97
CA GLN A 61 6.53 -4.82 -13.22
C GLN A 61 5.43 -4.01 -12.55
N GLN A 62 4.27 -3.98 -13.19
CA GLN A 62 3.03 -3.52 -12.59
C GLN A 62 2.34 -4.70 -11.88
N LEU A 63 2.07 -4.53 -10.58
CA LEU A 63 1.48 -5.58 -9.74
C LEU A 63 -0.04 -5.42 -9.64
N ILE A 64 -0.51 -4.21 -9.37
CA ILE A 64 -1.94 -3.87 -9.23
C ILE A 64 -2.19 -2.58 -9.98
N GLN A 65 -3.25 -2.54 -10.79
CA GLN A 65 -3.85 -1.30 -11.26
C GLN A 65 -5.37 -1.48 -11.31
N LEU A 66 -6.05 -0.82 -10.38
CA LEU A 66 -7.50 -0.90 -10.21
C LEU A 66 -8.06 0.49 -9.95
N SER A 67 -9.25 0.79 -10.46
CA SER A 67 -9.93 2.03 -10.09
C SER A 67 -10.40 1.98 -8.64
N LEU A 68 -10.37 3.14 -7.96
CA LEU A 68 -10.89 3.25 -6.60
C LEU A 68 -12.39 2.97 -6.54
N THR A 69 -13.13 3.25 -7.62
CA THR A 69 -14.55 2.89 -7.75
C THR A 69 -14.75 1.38 -7.70
N GLN A 70 -14.01 0.61 -8.51
CA GLN A 70 -14.10 -0.86 -8.51
C GLN A 70 -13.75 -1.45 -7.14
N ILE A 71 -12.69 -0.94 -6.49
CA ILE A 71 -12.30 -1.38 -5.14
C ILE A 71 -13.43 -1.09 -4.14
N ALA A 72 -13.96 0.13 -4.14
CA ALA A 72 -14.98 0.56 -3.21
C ALA A 72 -16.29 -0.21 -3.37
N GLU A 73 -16.74 -0.45 -4.61
CA GLU A 73 -17.94 -1.23 -4.89
C GLU A 73 -17.77 -2.70 -4.54
N THR A 74 -16.62 -3.29 -4.87
CA THR A 74 -16.33 -4.70 -4.55
C THR A 74 -16.38 -4.91 -3.05
N TRP A 75 -15.76 -4.03 -2.27
CA TRP A 75 -15.81 -4.09 -0.81
C TRP A 75 -17.23 -3.83 -0.27
N ARG A 76 -17.91 -2.78 -0.76
CA ARG A 76 -19.22 -2.36 -0.26
C ARG A 76 -20.31 -3.40 -0.46
N TYR A 77 -20.31 -4.07 -1.62
CA TYR A 77 -21.37 -5.01 -2.00
C TYR A 77 -20.97 -6.48 -1.86
N ALA A 78 -19.81 -6.79 -1.26
CA ALA A 78 -19.32 -8.16 -1.13
C ALA A 78 -20.33 -9.09 -0.44
N ILE A 79 -20.88 -8.66 0.69
CA ILE A 79 -21.83 -9.46 1.48
C ILE A 79 -23.17 -9.61 0.75
N GLU A 80 -23.69 -8.52 0.19
CA GLU A 80 -24.97 -8.53 -0.57
C GLU A 80 -24.91 -9.53 -1.73
N ARG A 81 -23.82 -9.50 -2.50
CA ARG A 81 -23.61 -10.42 -3.63
C ARG A 81 -23.51 -11.87 -3.17
N ALA A 82 -22.76 -12.13 -2.09
CA ALA A 82 -22.60 -13.47 -1.55
C ALA A 82 -23.91 -14.09 -1.00
N LEU A 83 -24.88 -13.27 -0.61
CA LEU A 83 -26.19 -13.72 -0.13
C LEU A 83 -27.24 -13.87 -1.24
N ALA A 84 -26.97 -13.34 -2.44
CA ALA A 84 -27.86 -13.40 -3.59
C ALA A 84 -27.61 -14.64 -4.48
N ASP A 85 -26.51 -15.36 -4.23
CA ASP A 85 -26.16 -16.66 -4.82
C ASP A 85 -26.84 -17.83 -4.06
#